data_AF-A0A1P8JQF9-F1
#
_entry.id   AF-A0A1P8JQF9-F1
#
_cell.length_a   1.000
_cell.length_b   1.000
_cell.length_c   1.000
_cell.angle_alpha   90.00
_cell.angle_beta   90.00
_cell.angle_gamma   90.00
#
_symmetry.space_group_name_H-M   'P 1'
#
loop_
_entity.id
_entity.type
_entity.pdbx_description
1 polymer ?
#
loop_
_entity_poly.entity_id
_entity_poly.type
_entity_poly.pdbx_seq_one_letter_code
_entity_poly.pdbx_strand_id
1 'polypeptide(L)' 'MIEFEVKNMSCGHCVGNVTKTVKQIDPGALVEVDLPTKKVSVQSAADRTTFA' A
#
# COMPACT_ATOMS: atom_id res chain seq x y z
N MET A 1 -2.88 -11.27 -1.39
CA MET A 1 -2.28 -10.31 -0.44
C MET A 1 -0.93 -9.90 -0.99
N ILE A 2 -0.69 -8.60 -1.16
CA ILE A 2 0.55 -8.06 -1.73
C ILE A 2 1.29 -7.32 -0.62
N GLU A 3 2.46 -7.80 -0.23
CA GLU A 3 3.34 -7.12 0.72
C GLU A 3 4.40 -6.31 -0.03
N PHE A 4 4.54 -5.04 0.34
CA PHE A 4 5.56 -4.13 -0.15
C PHE A 4 6.45 -3.73 1.02
N GLU A 5 7.75 -3.97 0.87
CA GLU A 5 8.75 -3.52 1.83
C GLU A 5 9.30 -2.17 1.36
N VAL A 6 8.89 -1.09 2.01
CA VAL A 6 9.24 0.26 1.57
C VAL A 6 10.50 0.72 2.29
N LYS A 7 11.66 0.40 1.70
CA LYS A 7 12.98 0.75 2.26
C LYS A 7 13.21 2.25 2.49
N ASN A 8 12.40 3.12 1.88
CA ASN A 8 12.49 4.58 2.00
C ASN A 8 11.18 5.21 2.53
N MET A 9 10.47 4.56 3.46
CA MET A 9 9.39 5.21 4.22
C MET A 9 9.99 6.24 5.19
N SER A 10 10.21 7.46 4.68
CA SER A 10 10.82 8.55 5.46
C SER A 10 9.80 9.29 6.34
N CYS A 11 8.51 9.21 6.03
CA CYS A 11 7.46 9.97 6.73
C CYS A 11 6.07 9.45 6.34
N GLY A 12 5.10 9.44 7.26
CA GLY A 12 3.72 8.95 7.06
C GLY A 12 2.94 9.54 5.86
N HIS A 13 3.47 10.56 5.18
CA HIS A 13 2.95 11.07 3.91
C HIS A 13 2.91 10.01 2.80
N CYS A 14 3.88 9.09 2.76
CA CYS A 14 3.91 8.02 1.75
C CYS A 14 2.71 7.07 1.90
N VAL A 15 2.29 6.79 3.15
CA VAL A 15 1.19 5.87 3.45
C VAL A 15 -0.14 6.40 2.94
N GLY A 16 -0.42 7.68 3.22
CA GLY A 16 -1.64 8.33 2.76
C GLY A 16 -1.74 8.32 1.24
N ASN A 17 -0.64 8.64 0.54
CA ASN A 17 -0.61 8.61 -0.91
C ASN A 17 -0.80 7.20 -1.49
N VAL A 18 -0.09 6.20 -0.97
CA VAL A 18 -0.24 4.81 -1.41
C VAL A 18 -1.66 4.32 -1.19
N THR A 19 -2.23 4.56 0.00
CA THR A 19 -3.61 4.16 0.31
C THR A 19 -4.61 4.83 -0.62
N LYS A 20 -4.41 6.11 -0.92
CA LYS A 20 -5.30 6.88 -1.78
C LYS A 20 -5.23 6.38 -3.23
N THR A 21 -4.03 6.18 -3.78
CA THR A 21 -3.84 5.62 -5.12
C THR A 21 -4.43 4.22 -5.23
N VAL A 22 -4.19 3.36 -4.23
CA VAL A 22 -4.74 2.01 -4.19
C VAL A 22 -6.27 2.04 -4.13
N LYS A 23 -6.87 2.89 -3.28
CA LYS A 23 -8.33 3.04 -3.21
C LYS A 23 -8.96 3.67 -4.46
N GLN A 24 -8.20 4.45 -5.23
CA GLN A 24 -8.67 4.96 -6.52
C GLN A 24 -8.73 3.87 -7.58
N ILE A 25 -7.81 2.91 -7.54
CA ILE A 25 -7.77 1.76 -8.46
C ILE A 25 -8.78 0.70 -8.02
N ASP A 26 -8.78 0.37 -6.73
CA ASP A 26 -9.68 -0.59 -6.11
C ASP A 26 -10.27 -0.02 -4.81
N PRO A 27 -11.50 0.51 -4.83
CA PRO A 27 -12.12 1.11 -3.65
C PRO A 27 -12.35 0.10 -2.51
N GLY A 28 -12.35 -1.21 -2.81
CA GLY A 28 -12.43 -2.29 -1.83
C GLY A 28 -11.07 -2.67 -1.22
N ALA A 29 -9.97 -2.08 -1.68
CA ALA A 29 -8.65 -2.43 -1.20
C ALA A 29 -8.40 -2.01 0.25
N LEU A 30 -7.83 -2.93 1.01
CA LEU A 30 -7.44 -2.76 2.40
C LEU A 30 -5.92 -2.59 2.46
N VAL A 31 -5.47 -1.43 2.92
CA VAL A 31 -4.05 -1.08 3.03
C VAL A 31 -3.70 -1.00 4.50
N GLU A 32 -2.83 -1.90 4.94
CA GLU A 32 -2.27 -1.93 6.29
C GLU A 32 -0.82 -1.48 6.20
N VAL A 33 -0.42 -0.53 7.05
CA VAL A 33 0.97 -0.10 7.14
C VAL A 33 1.46 -0.33 8.56
N ASP A 34 2.48 -1.16 8.67
CA ASP A 34 3.23 -1.36 9.87
C ASP A 34 4.50 -0.51 9.82
N LEU A 35 4.43 0.67 10.43
CA LEU A 35 5.58 1.57 10.59
C LEU A 35 6.71 1.00 11.47
N PRO A 36 6.48 0.23 12.55
CA PRO A 36 7.58 -0.29 13.35
C PRO A 36 8.44 -1.31 12.59
N THR A 37 7.86 -2.11 11.70
CA THR A 37 8.58 -3.05 10.83
C THR A 37 8.78 -2.53 9.40
N LYS A 38 8.26 -1.34 9.07
CA LYS A 38 8.32 -0.70 7.75
C LYS A 38 7.72 -1.54 6.62
N LYS A 39 6.65 -2.28 6.95
CA LYS A 39 5.93 -3.14 6.02
C LYS A 39 4.62 -2.52 5.59
N VAL A 40 4.26 -2.71 4.32
CA VAL A 40 2.96 -2.33 3.78
C VAL A 40 2.29 -3.57 3.23
N SER A 41 1.12 -3.90 3.75
CA SER A 41 0.29 -4.98 3.26
C SER A 41 -0.91 -4.39 2.53
N VAL A 42 -1.03 -4.69 1.24
CA VAL A 42 -2.17 -4.32 0.41
C VAL A 42 -2.97 -5.58 0.11
N GLN A 43 -4.19 -5.65 0.62
CA GLN A 43 -5.21 -6.61 0.24
C GLN A 43 -6.13 -5.94 -0.77
N SER A 44 -5.90 -6.18 -2.05
CA SER A 44 -6.75 -5.72 -3.14
C SER A 44 -7.14 -6.91 -4.00
N ALA A 45 -8.31 -6.85 -4.61
CA ALA A 45 -8.72 -7.80 -5.64
C ALA A 45 -8.06 -7.50 -7.00
N ALA A 46 -7.43 -6.33 -7.15
CA ALA A 46 -6.70 -5.96 -8.34
C ALA A 46 -5.33 -6.66 -8.38
N ASP A 47 -4.97 -7.14 -9.57
CA ASP A 47 -3.68 -7.78 -9.82
C ASP A 47 -2.51 -6.82 -9.60
N ARG A 48 -1.37 -7.37 -9.15
CA ARG A 48 -0.14 -6.59 -8.90
C ARG A 48 0.32 -5.78 -10.13
N THR A 49 0.05 -6.28 -11.34
CA THR A 49 0.35 -5.62 -12.62
C THR A 49 -0.44 -4.33 -12.84
N THR A 50 -1.57 -4.12 -12.16
CA THR A 50 -2.32 -2.86 -12.20
C THR A 50 -1.62 -1.75 -11.42
N PHE A 51 -0.73 -2.10 -10.48
CA PHE A 51 0.05 -1.17 -9.66
C PHE A 51 1.50 -0.99 -10.16
N ALA A 52 1.83 -1.49 -11.36
CA ALA A 52 3.18 -1.46 -11.95
C ALA A 52 3.52 -0.12 -12.61
#